data_AF-A0A4Q3KIA3-F1
#
_entry.id   AF-A0A4Q3KIA3-F1
#
_cell.length_a   1.000
_cell.length_b   1.000
_cell.length_c   1.000
_cell.angle_alpha   90.00
_cell.angle_beta   90.00
_cell.angle_gamma   90.00
#
_symmetry.space_group_name_H-M   'P 1'
#
loop_
_entity.id
_entity.type
_entity.pdbx_description
1 polymer ?
#
loop_
_entity_poly.entity_id
_entity_poly.type
_entity_poly.pdbx_seq_one_letter_code
_entity_poly.pdbx_strand_id
1 'polypeptide(L)'
;MMPSMRLPRRLPSSFVYPLAGLCCAPVAPGGLLLLRAIVGRGPSEVGSWVSQLHADWATYAYLTVSTAWLLVALGLYLGKKQDTSQSLAVTDALTGLRNRRYFRGRLLEELDRARRHRTPMSLLLVDLDWLKVINERLGHQAGDRALRA
;
A
#
# COMPACT_ATOMS: atom_id res chain seq x y z
N MET A 1 -32.27 10.08 9.06
CA MET A 1 -30.92 10.13 9.66
C MET A 1 -30.16 8.91 9.15
N MET A 2 -29.43 9.03 8.03
CA MET A 2 -28.71 7.90 7.43
C MET A 2 -27.32 7.75 8.06
N PRO A 3 -26.86 6.53 8.35
CA PRO A 3 -25.54 6.30 8.93
C PRO A 3 -24.47 6.58 7.88
N SER A 4 -23.50 7.42 8.22
CA SER A 4 -22.33 7.66 7.37
C SER A 4 -21.56 6.35 7.21
N MET A 5 -21.62 5.76 6.02
CA MET A 5 -20.83 4.58 5.66
C MET A 5 -19.36 5.03 5.58
N ARG A 6 -18.61 4.86 6.67
CA ARG A 6 -17.16 5.12 6.70
C ARG A 6 -16.49 4.05 5.86
N LEU A 7 -16.08 4.41 4.64
CA LEU A 7 -15.21 3.56 3.83
C LEU A 7 -14.01 3.10 4.68
N PRO A 8 -13.63 1.81 4.64
CA PRO A 8 -12.50 1.32 5.41
C PRO A 8 -11.26 2.12 5.01
N ARG A 9 -10.62 2.75 6.00
CA ARG A 9 -9.32 3.39 5.78
C ARG A 9 -8.39 2.31 5.25
N ARG A 10 -7.95 2.43 3.99
CA ARG A 10 -6.88 1.58 3.47
C ARG A 10 -5.70 1.69 4.44
N LEU A 11 -5.23 0.55 4.93
CA LEU A 11 -4.07 0.51 5.82
C LEU A 11 -2.87 1.16 5.11
N PRO A 12 -2.01 1.90 5.83
CA PRO A 12 -0.84 2.53 5.25
C PRO A 12 0.07 1.47 4.60
N SER A 13 0.71 1.82 3.48
CA SER A 13 1.52 0.86 2.71
C SER A 13 2.71 0.37 3.55
N SER A 14 3.20 1.21 4.48
CA SER A 14 4.19 0.87 5.50
C SER A 14 3.82 -0.30 6.40
N PHE A 15 2.53 -0.68 6.50
CA PHE A 15 2.07 -1.79 7.34
C PHE A 15 1.73 -3.04 6.52
N VAL A 16 1.24 -2.86 5.28
CA VAL A 16 0.83 -3.96 4.41
C VAL A 16 2.03 -4.74 3.88
N TYR A 17 3.07 -4.06 3.39
CA TYR A 17 4.22 -4.73 2.76
C TYR A 17 5.08 -5.56 3.72
N PRO A 18 5.37 -5.13 4.96
CA PRO A 18 6.08 -5.98 5.91
C PRO A 18 5.30 -7.25 6.27
N LEU A 19 3.98 -7.14 6.39
CA LEU A 19 3.09 -8.26 6.71
C LEU A 19 3.08 -9.30 5.58
N ALA A 20 2.99 -8.83 4.34
CA ALA A 20 3.15 -9.68 3.16
C ALA A 20 4.54 -10.34 3.13
N GLY A 21 5.60 -9.60 3.44
CA GLY A 21 6.97 -10.13 3.53
C GLY A 21 7.11 -11.24 4.59
N LEU A 22 6.50 -11.06 5.76
CA LEU A 22 6.49 -12.06 6.82
C LEU A 22 5.76 -13.34 6.39
N CYS A 23 4.62 -13.22 5.69
CA CYS A 23 3.89 -14.36 5.15
C CYS A 23 4.69 -15.16 4.10
N CYS A 24 5.59 -14.50 3.37
CA CYS A 24 6.44 -15.14 2.36
C CYS A 24 7.73 -15.75 2.93
N ALA A 25 8.13 -15.42 4.16
CA ALA A 25 9.36 -15.91 4.76
C ALA A 25 9.50 -17.45 4.81
N PRO A 26 8.43 -18.25 5.03
CA PRO A 26 8.49 -19.71 5.01
C PRO A 26 8.73 -20.33 3.62
N VAL A 27 8.67 -19.55 2.53
CA VAL A 27 8.89 -20.07 1.17
C VAL A 27 10.34 -20.55 0.99
N ALA A 28 11.31 -19.85 1.56
CA ALA A 28 12.72 -20.20 1.46
C ALA A 28 13.08 -21.57 2.11
N PRO A 29 12.74 -21.84 3.39
CA PRO A 29 12.96 -23.17 3.96
C PRO A 29 12.10 -24.25 3.30
N GLY A 30 10.87 -23.91 2.86
CA GLY A 30 10.00 -24.84 2.13
C GLY A 30 10.61 -25.28 0.79
N GLY A 31 11.21 -24.35 0.05
CA GLY A 31 11.93 -24.65 -1.19
C GLY A 31 13.16 -25.53 -0.96
N LEU A 32 13.90 -25.29 0.12
CA LEU A 32 15.05 -26.13 0.50
C LEU A 32 14.62 -27.56 0.87
N LEU A 33 13.50 -27.72 1.59
CA LEU A 33 12.92 -29.03 1.92
C LEU A 33 12.49 -29.78 0.65
N LEU A 34 11.83 -29.09 -0.27
CA LEU A 34 11.40 -29.67 -1.55
C LEU A 34 12.60 -30.11 -2.40
N LEU A 35 13.64 -29.28 -2.50
CA LEU A 35 14.87 -29.64 -3.21
C LEU A 35 15.55 -30.86 -2.59
N ARG A 36 15.64 -30.92 -1.25
CA ARG A 36 16.16 -32.10 -0.57
C ARG A 36 15.33 -33.33 -0.94
N ALA A 37 14.00 -33.26 -0.95
CA ALA A 37 13.13 -34.39 -1.29
C ALA A 37 13.31 -34.89 -2.74
N ILE A 38 13.69 -34.02 -3.67
CA ILE A 38 13.92 -34.38 -5.08
C ILE A 38 15.33 -34.94 -5.30
N VAL A 39 16.34 -34.37 -4.64
CA VAL A 39 17.76 -34.71 -4.84
C VAL A 39 18.22 -35.87 -3.94
N GLY A 40 17.64 -36.00 -2.75
CA GLY A 40 17.91 -37.11 -1.83
C GLY A 40 17.08 -38.34 -2.19
N ARG A 41 17.78 -39.36 -2.64
CA ARG A 41 17.38 -40.75 -2.93
C ARG A 41 16.12 -41.26 -2.21
N GLY A 42 15.09 -41.63 -2.98
CA GLY A 42 14.20 -42.79 -2.80
C GLY A 42 13.22 -42.84 -1.60
N PRO A 43 11.96 -43.30 -1.79
CA PRO A 43 10.93 -43.36 -0.74
C PRO A 43 11.21 -44.32 0.43
N SER A 44 12.27 -45.14 0.37
CA SER A 44 12.65 -46.07 1.44
C SER A 44 13.47 -45.45 2.58
N GLU A 45 13.89 -44.18 2.48
CA GLU A 45 14.70 -43.54 3.51
C GLU A 45 13.94 -42.55 4.39
N VAL A 46 12.66 -42.25 4.14
CA VAL A 46 11.87 -41.15 4.77
C VAL A 46 12.02 -41.03 6.30
N GLY A 47 12.20 -42.14 7.03
CA GLY A 47 12.46 -42.13 8.48
C GLY A 47 13.80 -41.50 8.90
N SER A 48 14.85 -41.55 8.06
CA SER A 48 16.16 -40.93 8.31
C SER A 48 16.15 -39.41 8.11
N TRP A 49 15.11 -38.86 7.48
CA TRP A 49 15.01 -37.45 7.12
C TRP A 49 14.42 -36.63 8.25
N VAL A 50 13.49 -37.20 9.00
CA VAL A 50 12.88 -36.57 10.18
C VAL A 50 13.93 -36.35 11.27
N SER A 51 14.86 -37.28 11.44
CA SER A 51 15.99 -37.15 12.38
C SER A 51 17.05 -36.16 11.89
N GLN A 52 17.30 -36.08 10.58
CA GLN A 52 18.18 -35.04 10.00
C GLN A 52 17.56 -33.63 10.10
N LEU A 53 16.24 -33.49 9.98
CA LEU A 53 15.56 -32.21 10.22
C LEU A 53 15.74 -31.72 11.67
N HIS A 54 15.70 -32.65 12.63
CA HIS A 54 15.97 -32.33 14.03
C HIS A 54 17.45 -31.97 14.27
N ALA A 55 18.39 -32.53 13.53
CA ALA A 55 19.81 -32.20 13.64
C ALA A 55 20.15 -30.81 13.03
N ASP A 56 19.50 -30.47 11.92
CA ASP A 56 19.74 -29.22 11.17
C ASP A 56 18.74 -28.09 11.52
N TRP A 57 18.00 -28.20 12.62
CA TRP A 57 16.93 -27.24 12.97
C TRP A 57 17.41 -25.78 12.97
N ALA A 58 18.67 -25.56 13.35
CA ALA A 58 19.32 -24.25 13.37
C ALA A 58 19.45 -23.63 11.96
N THR A 59 19.69 -24.43 10.92
CA THR A 59 19.81 -23.95 9.53
C THR A 59 18.47 -23.42 9.02
N TYR A 60 17.39 -24.16 9.30
CA TYR A 60 16.03 -23.75 8.94
C TYR A 60 15.55 -22.55 9.75
N ALA A 61 15.86 -22.50 11.05
CA ALA A 61 15.59 -21.34 11.90
C ALA A 61 16.38 -20.09 11.42
N TYR A 62 17.65 -20.23 11.06
CA TYR A 62 18.45 -19.13 10.53
C TYR A 62 17.90 -18.62 9.19
N LEU A 63 17.59 -19.52 8.26
CA LEU A 63 17.01 -19.17 6.96
C LEU A 63 15.67 -18.45 7.13
N THR A 64 14.76 -18.96 7.95
CA THR A 64 13.45 -18.34 8.19
C THR A 64 13.57 -16.95 8.82
N VAL A 65 14.39 -16.82 9.87
CA VAL A 65 14.54 -15.55 10.57
C VAL A 65 15.23 -14.51 9.69
N SER A 66 16.29 -14.90 8.96
CA SER A 66 17.01 -13.99 8.07
C SER A 66 16.16 -13.56 6.87
N THR A 67 15.37 -14.46 6.26
CA THR A 67 14.47 -14.09 5.16
C THR A 67 13.30 -13.25 5.65
N ALA A 68 12.70 -13.58 6.79
CA ALA A 68 11.68 -12.75 7.42
C ALA A 68 12.19 -11.34 7.69
N TRP A 69 13.37 -11.23 8.30
CA TRP A 69 13.97 -9.93 8.61
C TRP A 69 14.22 -9.10 7.35
N LEU A 70 14.81 -9.69 6.31
CA LEU A 70 15.06 -9.03 5.03
C LEU A 70 13.76 -8.56 4.36
N LEU A 71 12.75 -9.43 4.28
CA LEU A 71 11.47 -9.13 3.64
C LEU A 71 10.66 -8.07 4.40
N VAL A 72 10.69 -8.13 5.74
CA VAL A 72 10.07 -7.10 6.60
C VAL A 72 10.77 -5.76 6.43
N ALA A 73 12.11 -5.73 6.48
CA ALA A 73 12.89 -4.51 6.31
C ALA A 73 12.64 -3.88 4.92
N LEU A 74 12.64 -4.70 3.87
CA LEU A 74 12.32 -4.26 2.51
C LEU A 74 10.89 -3.74 2.40
N GLY A 75 9.91 -4.44 2.98
CA GLY A 75 8.51 -4.02 3.01
C GLY A 75 8.33 -2.68 3.73
N LEU A 76 9.01 -2.47 4.86
CA LEU A 76 8.99 -1.20 5.58
C LEU A 76 9.59 -0.07 4.74
N TYR A 77 10.70 -0.34 4.04
CA TYR A 77 11.37 0.63 3.17
C TYR A 77 10.48 1.04 1.98
N LEU A 78 9.92 0.06 1.26
CA LEU A 78 9.03 0.29 0.13
C LEU A 78 7.74 1.02 0.56
N GLY A 79 7.16 0.61 1.69
CA GLY A 79 5.93 1.20 2.20
C GLY A 79 6.11 2.66 2.59
N LYS A 80 7.21 2.99 3.28
CA LYS A 80 7.56 4.39 3.59
C LYS A 80 7.78 5.24 2.35
N LYS A 81 8.44 4.70 1.31
CA LYS A 81 8.64 5.40 0.04
C LYS A 81 7.32 5.70 -0.65
N GLN A 82 6.42 4.71 -0.70
CA GLN A 82 5.10 4.89 -1.28
C GLN A 82 4.27 5.93 -0.53
N ASP A 83 4.22 5.84 0.79
CA ASP A 83 3.48 6.79 1.63
C ASP A 83 4.07 8.21 1.49
N THR A 84 5.39 8.34 1.36
CA THR A 84 6.06 9.64 1.16
C THR A 84 5.72 10.23 -0.22
N SER A 85 5.81 9.45 -1.30
CA SER A 85 5.46 9.92 -2.65
C SER A 85 3.99 10.34 -2.73
N GLN A 86 3.08 9.57 -2.12
CA GLN A 86 1.68 9.96 -2.01
C GLN A 86 1.51 11.23 -1.19
N SER A 87 2.34 11.43 -0.15
CA SER A 87 2.26 12.60 0.71
C SER A 87 2.75 13.89 0.05
N LEU A 88 3.74 13.78 -0.85
CA LEU A 88 4.38 14.87 -1.57
C LEU A 88 3.69 15.20 -2.90
N ALA A 89 2.80 14.33 -3.38
CA ALA A 89 2.00 14.64 -4.55
C ALA A 89 1.17 15.90 -4.28
N VAL A 90 1.42 16.94 -5.07
CA VAL A 90 0.73 18.23 -4.95
C VAL A 90 -0.46 18.31 -5.91
N THR A 91 -0.44 17.47 -6.94
CA THR A 91 -1.44 17.42 -8.01
C THR A 91 -2.26 16.14 -7.92
N ASP A 92 -3.51 16.24 -8.33
CA ASP A 92 -4.40 15.10 -8.57
C ASP A 92 -4.08 14.50 -9.94
N ALA A 93 -3.87 13.18 -9.99
CA ALA A 93 -3.40 12.50 -11.21
C ALA A 93 -4.49 12.39 -12.28
N LEU A 94 -5.77 12.49 -11.92
CA LEU A 94 -6.88 12.39 -12.86
C LEU A 94 -7.11 13.70 -13.59
N THR A 95 -7.15 14.80 -12.84
CA THR A 95 -7.51 16.14 -13.33
C THR A 95 -6.31 17.06 -13.59
N GLY A 96 -5.13 16.74 -13.06
CA GLY A 96 -3.95 17.61 -13.09
C GLY A 96 -4.03 18.82 -12.15
N LEU A 97 -5.19 19.06 -11.52
CA LEU A 97 -5.41 20.16 -10.59
C LEU A 97 -4.64 19.93 -9.29
N ARG A 98 -4.48 21.00 -8.50
CA ARG A 98 -3.93 20.88 -7.15
C ARG A 98 -4.87 20.06 -6.29
N ASN A 99 -4.32 19.05 -5.62
CA ASN A 99 -5.13 18.17 -4.81
C ASN A 99 -5.66 18.88 -3.55
N ARG A 100 -6.63 18.22 -2.91
CA ARG A 100 -7.27 18.72 -1.68
C ARG A 100 -6.27 19.06 -0.56
N ARG A 101 -5.16 18.32 -0.46
CA ARG A 101 -4.12 18.56 0.56
C ARG A 101 -3.42 19.90 0.31
N TYR A 102 -2.97 20.14 -0.91
CA TYR A 102 -2.36 21.41 -1.28
C TYR A 102 -3.34 22.57 -1.10
N PHE A 103 -4.57 22.42 -1.60
CA PHE A 103 -5.61 23.44 -1.45
C PHE A 103 -5.82 23.84 0.01
N ARG A 104 -5.92 22.87 0.93
CA ARG A 104 -6.10 23.16 2.36
C ARG A 104 -4.92 23.93 2.96
N GLY A 105 -3.68 23.56 2.60
CA GLY A 105 -2.48 24.29 3.04
C GLY A 105 -2.50 25.73 2.54
N ARG A 106 -2.70 25.91 1.24
CA ARG A 106 -2.77 27.24 0.62
C ARG A 106 -3.92 28.10 1.14
N LEU A 107 -5.08 27.52 1.39
CA LEU A 107 -6.23 28.25 1.94
C LEU A 107 -5.90 28.85 3.31
N LEU A 108 -5.19 28.11 4.18
CA LEU A 108 -4.78 28.62 5.48
C LEU A 108 -3.76 29.77 5.35
N GLU A 109 -2.79 29.61 4.45
CA GLU A 109 -1.80 30.66 4.16
C GLU A 109 -2.47 31.95 3.64
N GLU A 110 -3.41 31.83 2.70
CA GLU A 110 -4.13 32.98 2.14
C GLU A 110 -5.09 33.62 3.14
N LEU A 111 -5.74 32.83 4.02
CA LEU A 111 -6.54 33.37 5.11
C LEU A 111 -5.69 34.21 6.08
N ASP A 112 -4.52 33.72 6.47
CA ASP A 112 -3.61 34.47 7.35
C ASP A 112 -3.03 35.70 6.64
N ARG A 113 -2.78 35.64 5.34
CA ARG A 113 -2.39 36.79 4.53
C ARG A 113 -3.51 37.84 4.47
N ALA A 114 -4.73 37.43 4.15
CA ALA A 114 -5.90 38.32 4.07
C ALA A 114 -6.18 39.01 5.41
N ARG A 115 -6.05 38.28 6.54
CA ARG A 115 -6.13 38.84 7.89
C ARG A 115 -5.04 39.87 8.16
N ARG A 116 -3.77 39.56 7.83
CA ARG A 116 -2.63 40.48 8.04
C ARG A 116 -2.74 41.77 7.25
N HIS A 117 -3.20 41.69 6.01
CA HIS A 117 -3.29 42.85 5.11
C HIS A 117 -4.69 43.48 5.06
N ARG A 118 -5.67 42.95 5.81
CA ARG A 118 -7.08 43.38 5.83
C ARG A 118 -7.70 43.45 4.43
N THR A 119 -7.35 42.51 3.56
CA THR A 119 -7.88 42.41 2.20
C THR A 119 -9.06 41.44 2.16
N PRO A 120 -10.15 41.75 1.44
CA PRO A 120 -11.26 40.81 1.26
C PRO A 120 -10.81 39.57 0.47
N MET A 121 -11.33 38.40 0.85
CA MET A 121 -11.07 37.11 0.20
C MET A 121 -12.41 36.42 -0.11
N SER A 122 -12.50 35.81 -1.29
CA SER A 122 -13.65 34.99 -1.70
C SER A 122 -13.18 33.57 -2.00
N LEU A 123 -14.05 32.59 -1.78
CA LEU A 123 -13.81 31.19 -2.10
C LEU A 123 -14.99 30.64 -2.90
N LEU A 124 -14.71 30.07 -4.07
CA LEU A 124 -15.69 29.38 -4.91
C LEU A 124 -15.51 27.86 -4.77
N LEU A 125 -16.57 27.16 -4.38
CA LEU A 125 -16.64 25.70 -4.48
C LEU A 125 -17.59 25.35 -5.61
N VAL A 126 -17.15 24.47 -6.49
CA VAL A 126 -17.92 23.95 -7.62
C VAL A 126 -18.05 22.44 -7.46
N ASP A 127 -19.22 21.90 -7.73
CA ASP A 127 -19.48 20.47 -7.80
C ASP A 127 -20.06 20.13 -9.19
N LEU A 128 -19.80 18.92 -9.68
CA LEU A 128 -20.31 18.47 -10.98
C LEU A 128 -21.59 17.67 -10.78
N ASP A 129 -22.71 18.24 -11.20
CA ASP A 129 -23.99 17.57 -11.18
C ASP A 129 -23.97 16.31 -12.09
N TRP A 130 -24.73 15.29 -11.70
CA TRP A 130 -24.99 14.09 -12.50
C TRP A 130 -23.79 13.19 -12.85
N LEU A 131 -22.59 13.45 -12.31
CA LEU A 131 -21.42 12.59 -12.56
C LEU A 131 -21.69 11.11 -12.20
N LYS A 132 -22.50 10.86 -11.16
CA LYS A 132 -22.94 9.51 -10.79
C LYS A 132 -23.73 8.81 -11.91
N VAL A 133 -24.63 9.52 -12.58
CA VAL A 133 -25.42 8.96 -13.69
C VAL A 133 -24.54 8.62 -14.89
N ILE A 134 -23.54 9.46 -15.17
CA ILE A 134 -22.52 9.17 -16.20
C ILE A 134 -21.79 7.88 -15.85
N ASN A 135 -21.34 7.74 -14.60
CA ASN A 135 -20.65 6.53 -14.12
C ASN A 135 -21.53 5.27 -14.22
N GLU A 136 -22.81 5.37 -13.86
CA GLU A 136 -23.73 4.23 -13.87
C GLU A 136 -24.11 3.80 -15.29
N ARG A 137 -24.24 4.75 -16.24
CA ARG A 137 -24.65 4.44 -17.62
C ARG A 137 -23.49 4.08 -18.55
N LEU A 138 -22.33 4.72 -18.35
CA LEU A 138 -21.19 4.67 -19.29
C LEU A 138 -19.92 4.11 -18.66
N GLY A 139 -19.98 3.74 -17.36
CA GLY A 139 -18.85 3.22 -16.61
C GLY A 139 -17.91 4.31 -16.08
N HIS A 140 -17.09 3.94 -15.10
CA HIS A 140 -16.18 4.87 -14.41
C HIS A 140 -15.18 5.56 -15.34
N GLN A 141 -14.69 4.88 -16.38
CA GLN A 141 -13.77 5.49 -17.35
C GLN A 141 -14.41 6.65 -18.14
N ALA A 142 -15.74 6.66 -18.30
CA ALA A 142 -16.43 7.78 -18.93
C ALA A 142 -16.53 8.97 -17.98
N GLY A 143 -16.80 8.74 -16.69
CA GLY A 143 -16.76 9.80 -15.67
C GLY A 143 -15.36 10.41 -15.52
N ASP A 144 -14.31 9.58 -15.55
CA ASP A 144 -12.92 10.03 -15.53
C ASP A 144 -12.59 10.94 -16.72
N ARG A 145 -13.14 10.64 -17.90
CA ARG A 145 -13.01 11.51 -19.08
C ARG A 145 -13.79 12.82 -18.92
N ALA A 146 -14.99 12.77 -18.36
CA ALA A 146 -15.78 13.97 -18.07
C ALA A 146 -15.07 14.90 -17.07
N LEU A 147 -14.30 14.35 -16.13
CA LEU A 147 -13.48 15.12 -15.18
C LEU A 147 -12.21 15.72 -15.80
N ARG A 148 -11.76 15.22 -16.95
CA ARG A 148 -10.56 15.69 -17.67
C ARG A 148 -10.86 16.74 -18.75
N ALA A 149 -12.10 16.83 -19.22
CA ALA A 149 -12.56 17.74 -20.26
C ALA A 149 -12.73 19.16 -19.72
#